data_AF-A0AAV2IUU6-F1
#
_entry.id   AF-A0AAV2IUU6-F1
#
_cell.length_a   1.000
_cell.length_b   1.000
_cell.length_c   1.000
_cell.angle_alpha   90.00
_cell.angle_beta   90.00
_cell.angle_gamma   90.00
#
_symmetry.space_group_name_H-M   'P 1'
#
loop_
_entity.id
_entity.type
_entity.pdbx_description
1 polymer ?
#
loop_
_entity_poly.entity_id
_entity_poly.type
_entity_poly.pdbx_seq_one_letter_code
_entity_poly.pdbx_strand_id
1 'polypeptide(L)'
;MKALMPTRIGGTRWLPHLFNALDHFLRGYAGIVHHLEEKSQDTTHTNAVLRAKFKGFLNIAKNGVVLRFCCLLHDTIYQLKNLSKSLQRSVSTLAEAQRCLSSTQAVIEKYKSRPGPKLRSVLDTDTYEGVLLKPSDAGQHDKAKNELIDSLCQCITARFSDVNSGVLHAMRLASFQCWPEADTSSDFGDEEINKLISHFRPLLLSAGVDVDLIPDQWTILKAELYTAGFSQAGTIEKTWPTVNRMLRHRCPDILDLFDALLTIPASTADCERGFSVMKQVKSDWRSRLKGESLSDLLKTQLCSPDIKDFDPTKAINIWHVDGLRRRRPEFVRKNITKETSDSEEEASSESSEDI
;
A
#
# COMPACT_ATOMS: atom_id res chain seq x y z
N MET A 1 -27.34 13.39 -3.53
CA MET A 1 -25.91 13.77 -3.72
C MET A 1 -25.26 13.78 -2.34
N LYS A 2 -24.20 13.00 -2.09
CA LYS A 2 -23.54 12.97 -0.76
C LYS A 2 -22.92 14.36 -0.51
N ALA A 3 -23.15 14.97 0.65
CA ALA A 3 -22.54 16.26 0.99
C ALA A 3 -21.01 16.11 0.94
N LEU A 4 -20.35 16.80 0.00
CA LEU A 4 -18.90 16.81 -0.14
C LEU A 4 -18.34 17.82 0.86
N MET A 5 -18.10 17.36 2.09
CA MET A 5 -17.44 18.18 3.10
C MET A 5 -15.96 18.34 2.76
N PRO A 6 -15.37 19.54 2.93
CA PRO A 6 -13.93 19.73 2.82
C PRO A 6 -13.19 18.76 3.75
N THR A 7 -12.21 18.04 3.22
CA THR A 7 -11.40 17.10 3.99
C THR A 7 -10.05 17.69 4.37
N ARG A 8 -9.44 17.20 5.44
CA ARG A 8 -8.08 17.63 5.83
C ARG A 8 -7.08 17.37 4.69
N ILE A 9 -6.24 18.37 4.44
CA ILE A 9 -5.12 18.31 3.48
C ILE A 9 -3.91 17.58 4.08
N GLY A 10 -3.72 17.69 5.41
CA GLY A 10 -2.59 17.12 6.13
C GLY A 10 -2.91 15.82 6.87
N GLY A 11 -1.86 15.08 7.21
CA GLY A 11 -1.91 13.83 7.97
C GLY A 11 -0.69 12.96 7.68
N THR A 12 -0.62 11.78 8.32
CA THR A 12 0.48 10.82 8.14
C THR A 12 0.59 10.34 6.68
N ARG A 13 -0.54 10.28 5.97
CA ARG A 13 -0.62 9.94 4.54
C ARG A 13 -0.92 11.17 3.69
N TRP A 14 0.04 12.10 3.67
CA TRP A 14 -0.15 13.44 3.07
C TRP A 14 -0.68 13.40 1.63
N LEU A 15 -0.15 12.51 0.77
CA LEU A 15 -0.49 12.48 -0.65
C LEU A 15 -1.95 12.06 -0.92
N PRO A 16 -2.47 10.94 -0.34
CA PRO A 16 -3.89 10.64 -0.39
C PRO A 16 -4.80 11.72 0.21
N HIS A 17 -4.39 12.36 1.32
CA HIS A 17 -5.16 13.43 1.96
C HIS A 17 -5.28 14.66 1.06
N LEU A 18 -4.16 15.10 0.48
CA LEU A 18 -4.10 16.19 -0.48
C LEU A 18 -4.96 15.89 -1.71
N PHE A 19 -4.84 14.68 -2.29
CA PHE A 19 -5.68 14.26 -3.41
C PHE A 19 -7.17 14.34 -3.07
N ASN A 20 -7.57 13.78 -1.93
CA ASN A 20 -8.97 13.77 -1.52
C ASN A 20 -9.48 15.19 -1.28
N ALA A 21 -8.72 16.05 -0.60
CA ALA A 21 -9.13 17.43 -0.37
C ALA A 21 -9.34 18.19 -1.69
N LEU A 22 -8.44 18.00 -2.65
CA LEU A 22 -8.53 18.60 -3.97
C LEU A 22 -9.72 18.04 -4.77
N ASP A 23 -9.97 16.73 -4.72
CA ASP A 23 -11.11 16.09 -5.36
C ASP A 23 -12.44 16.60 -4.80
N HIS A 24 -12.57 16.70 -3.48
CA HIS A 24 -13.77 17.24 -2.82
C HIS A 24 -13.97 18.72 -3.17
N PHE A 25 -12.89 19.52 -3.18
CA PHE A 25 -12.97 20.92 -3.60
C PHE A 25 -13.46 21.06 -5.04
N LEU A 26 -12.87 20.32 -5.99
CA LEU A 26 -13.22 20.41 -7.41
C LEU A 26 -14.64 19.91 -7.69
N ARG A 27 -15.12 18.89 -6.98
CA ARG A 27 -16.49 18.36 -7.15
C ARG A 27 -17.55 19.18 -6.40
N GLY A 28 -17.17 19.81 -5.30
CA GLY A 28 -18.03 20.70 -4.51
C GLY A 28 -17.94 22.17 -4.93
N TYR A 29 -17.24 22.47 -6.04
CA TYR A 29 -16.80 23.82 -6.38
C TYR A 29 -17.94 24.83 -6.43
N ALA A 30 -19.01 24.53 -7.16
CA ALA A 30 -20.16 25.43 -7.30
C ALA A 30 -20.78 25.78 -5.93
N GLY A 31 -20.97 24.78 -5.06
CA GLY A 31 -21.50 24.98 -3.71
C GLY A 31 -20.56 25.80 -2.82
N ILE A 32 -19.25 25.56 -2.91
CA ILE A 32 -18.25 26.33 -2.16
C ILE A 32 -18.24 27.78 -2.62
N VAL A 33 -18.22 28.04 -3.93
CA VAL A 33 -18.25 29.40 -4.48
C VAL A 33 -19.53 30.12 -4.08
N HIS A 34 -20.70 29.48 -4.21
CA HIS A 34 -21.97 30.06 -3.80
C HIS A 34 -21.97 30.43 -2.32
N HIS A 35 -21.49 29.55 -1.45
CA HIS A 35 -21.40 29.82 -0.01
C HIS A 35 -20.46 31.00 0.31
N LEU A 36 -19.30 31.07 -0.36
CA LEU A 36 -18.37 32.18 -0.21
C LEU A 36 -18.98 33.51 -0.70
N GLU A 37 -19.76 33.47 -1.78
CA GLU A 37 -20.46 34.63 -2.31
C GLU A 37 -21.53 35.14 -1.34
N GLU A 38 -22.40 34.25 -0.85
CA GLU A 38 -23.43 34.55 0.17
C GLU A 38 -22.79 35.17 1.43
N LYS A 39 -21.77 34.50 2.00
CA LYS A 39 -21.12 34.96 3.24
C LYS A 39 -20.27 36.22 3.08
N SER A 40 -19.84 36.54 1.85
CA SER A 40 -19.16 37.81 1.58
C SER A 40 -20.11 39.01 1.60
N GLN A 41 -21.40 38.79 1.37
CA GLN A 41 -22.44 39.82 1.29
C GLN A 41 -23.32 39.90 2.54
N ASP A 42 -23.28 38.88 3.41
CA ASP A 42 -24.05 38.77 4.65
C ASP A 42 -23.70 39.85 5.68
N THR A 43 -24.43 40.97 5.65
CA THR A 43 -24.23 42.10 6.57
C THR A 43 -24.84 41.89 7.95
N THR A 44 -25.75 40.93 8.10
CA THR A 44 -26.57 40.72 9.31
C THR A 44 -25.92 39.77 10.31
N HIS A 45 -25.31 38.67 9.84
CA HIS A 45 -24.75 37.63 10.72
C HIS A 45 -23.23 37.54 10.66
N THR A 46 -22.57 38.18 9.69
CA THR A 46 -21.12 38.07 9.49
C THR A 46 -20.43 39.42 9.70
N ASN A 47 -19.42 39.47 10.58
CA ASN A 47 -18.68 40.70 10.86
C ASN A 47 -17.83 41.16 9.65
N ALA A 48 -17.43 42.44 9.63
CA ALA A 48 -16.72 43.04 8.51
C ALA A 48 -15.39 42.33 8.16
N VAL A 49 -14.65 41.86 9.17
CA VAL A 49 -13.38 41.15 8.99
C VAL A 49 -13.59 39.79 8.30
N LEU A 50 -14.59 39.02 8.74
CA LEU A 50 -14.92 37.73 8.14
C LEU A 50 -15.45 37.90 6.71
N ARG A 51 -16.31 38.90 6.46
CA ARG A 51 -16.77 39.23 5.10
C ARG A 51 -15.60 39.52 4.16
N ALA A 52 -14.61 40.31 4.62
CA ALA A 52 -13.41 40.58 3.83
C ALA A 52 -12.60 39.30 3.54
N LYS A 53 -12.49 38.38 4.51
CA LYS A 53 -11.87 37.06 4.29
C LYS A 53 -12.62 36.21 3.27
N PHE A 54 -13.95 36.11 3.38
CA PHE A 54 -14.77 35.37 2.42
C PHE A 54 -14.63 35.95 1.01
N LYS A 55 -14.62 37.29 0.88
CA LYS A 55 -14.37 37.97 -0.40
C LYS A 55 -12.99 37.66 -0.96
N GLY A 56 -11.96 37.60 -0.10
CA GLY A 56 -10.60 37.19 -0.48
C GLY A 56 -10.56 35.75 -1.00
N PHE A 57 -11.17 34.81 -0.29
CA PHE A 57 -11.26 33.41 -0.74
C PHE A 57 -12.07 33.24 -2.02
N LEU A 58 -13.19 33.97 -2.17
CA LEU A 58 -13.98 33.98 -3.40
C LEU A 58 -13.15 34.47 -4.59
N ASN A 59 -12.34 35.51 -4.38
CA ASN A 59 -11.45 36.04 -5.41
C ASN A 59 -10.43 35.01 -5.88
N ILE A 60 -9.85 34.23 -4.95
CA ILE A 60 -8.92 33.15 -5.24
C ILE A 60 -9.65 32.00 -5.96
N ALA A 61 -10.81 31.58 -5.46
CA ALA A 61 -11.57 30.46 -6.00
C ALA A 61 -12.07 30.72 -7.43
N LYS A 62 -12.48 31.95 -7.75
CA LYS A 62 -12.91 32.35 -9.11
C LYS A 62 -11.73 32.69 -10.03
N ASN A 63 -10.48 32.66 -9.57
CA ASN A 63 -9.33 32.92 -10.42
C ASN A 63 -9.08 31.73 -11.36
N GLY A 64 -9.16 31.98 -12.68
CA GLY A 64 -8.99 30.94 -13.70
C GLY A 64 -7.61 30.29 -13.72
N VAL A 65 -6.53 31.00 -13.36
CA VAL A 65 -5.17 30.44 -13.22
C VAL A 65 -5.14 29.43 -12.07
N VAL A 66 -5.69 29.83 -10.91
CA VAL A 66 -5.69 29.00 -9.70
C VAL A 66 -6.49 27.73 -9.91
N LEU A 67 -7.68 27.82 -10.51
CA LEU A 67 -8.50 26.65 -10.79
C LEU A 67 -7.81 25.68 -11.76
N ARG A 68 -7.23 26.19 -12.86
CA ARG A 68 -6.49 25.35 -13.81
C ARG A 68 -5.28 24.69 -13.14
N PHE A 69 -4.58 25.41 -12.27
CA PHE A 69 -3.50 24.83 -11.46
C PHE A 69 -4.00 23.77 -10.47
N CYS A 70 -5.18 23.95 -9.86
CA CYS A 70 -5.83 22.90 -9.06
C CYS A 70 -6.15 21.65 -9.91
N CYS A 71 -6.60 21.81 -11.15
CA CYS A 71 -6.83 20.69 -12.06
C CYS A 71 -5.52 19.99 -12.45
N LEU A 72 -4.44 20.75 -12.71
CA LEU A 72 -3.10 20.20 -12.94
C LEU A 72 -2.58 19.41 -11.73
N LEU A 73 -2.74 19.94 -10.53
CA LEU A 73 -2.39 19.25 -9.28
C LEU A 73 -3.20 17.96 -9.15
N HIS A 74 -4.49 17.97 -9.48
CA HIS A 74 -5.32 16.76 -9.41
C HIS A 74 -4.78 15.68 -10.34
N ASP A 75 -4.47 16.01 -11.58
CA ASP A 75 -3.94 15.07 -12.58
C ASP A 75 -2.57 14.50 -12.18
N THR A 76 -1.67 15.33 -11.66
CA THR A 76 -0.31 14.92 -11.25
C THR A 76 -0.33 14.10 -9.95
N ILE A 77 -1.06 14.57 -8.92
CA ILE A 77 -1.21 13.87 -7.65
C ILE A 77 -1.92 12.53 -7.84
N TYR A 78 -2.87 12.43 -8.78
CA TYR A 78 -3.50 11.16 -9.12
C TYR A 78 -2.47 10.10 -9.52
N GLN A 79 -1.52 10.46 -10.40
CA GLN A 79 -0.45 9.56 -10.81
C GLN A 79 0.47 9.18 -9.65
N LEU A 80 0.88 10.16 -8.84
CA LEU A 80 1.71 9.92 -7.66
C LEU A 80 1.01 9.04 -6.62
N LYS A 81 -0.30 9.22 -6.41
CA LYS A 81 -1.13 8.41 -5.52
C LYS A 81 -1.15 6.95 -6.00
N ASN A 82 -1.32 6.74 -7.30
CA ASN A 82 -1.31 5.40 -7.89
C ASN A 82 0.07 4.74 -7.77
N LEU A 83 1.14 5.48 -8.04
CA LEU A 83 2.52 5.05 -7.80
C LEU A 83 2.71 4.61 -6.34
N SER A 84 2.33 5.46 -5.39
CA SER A 84 2.42 5.17 -3.96
C SER A 84 1.67 3.89 -3.58
N LYS A 85 0.46 3.68 -4.13
CA LYS A 85 -0.32 2.45 -3.90
C LYS A 85 0.35 1.22 -4.53
N SER A 86 0.93 1.35 -5.73
CA SER A 86 1.65 0.26 -6.40
C SER A 86 2.86 -0.19 -5.60
N LEU A 87 3.64 0.76 -5.06
CA LEU A 87 4.81 0.47 -4.22
C LEU A 87 4.43 -0.16 -2.86
N GLN A 88 3.19 0.00 -2.41
CA GLN A 88 2.68 -0.57 -1.15
C GLN A 88 2.08 -1.98 -1.29
N ARG A 89 2.15 -2.60 -2.48
CA ARG A 89 1.72 -3.98 -2.67
C ARG A 89 2.58 -4.91 -1.81
N SER A 90 1.97 -5.94 -1.21
CA SER A 90 2.66 -6.94 -0.39
C SER A 90 3.60 -7.82 -1.21
N VAL A 91 3.20 -8.11 -2.45
CA VAL A 91 4.01 -8.87 -3.40
C VAL A 91 4.39 -7.91 -4.52
N SER A 92 5.61 -7.36 -4.43
CA SER A 92 6.22 -6.54 -5.46
C SER A 92 7.72 -6.78 -5.47
N THR A 93 8.27 -7.01 -6.66
CA THR A 93 9.73 -7.04 -6.85
C THR A 93 10.28 -5.61 -6.97
N LEU A 94 11.59 -5.45 -6.79
CA LEU A 94 12.27 -4.19 -7.04
C LEU A 94 12.13 -3.74 -8.51
N ALA A 95 12.14 -4.69 -9.44
CA ALA A 95 11.94 -4.43 -10.87
C ALA A 95 10.55 -3.82 -11.14
N GLU A 96 9.50 -4.35 -10.49
CA GLU A 96 8.15 -3.81 -10.61
C GLU A 96 8.05 -2.40 -10.02
N ALA A 97 8.70 -2.15 -8.89
CA ALA A 97 8.77 -0.82 -8.28
C ALA A 97 9.42 0.19 -9.23
N GLN A 98 10.57 -0.13 -9.82
CA GLN A 98 11.25 0.71 -10.80
C GLN A 98 10.39 0.98 -12.04
N ARG A 99 9.74 -0.04 -12.60
CA ARG A 99 8.85 0.15 -13.75
C ARG A 99 7.69 1.09 -13.42
N CYS A 100 7.09 0.94 -12.24
CA CYS A 100 6.03 1.86 -11.79
C CYS A 100 6.55 3.30 -11.70
N LEU A 101 7.77 3.50 -11.21
CA LEU A 101 8.42 4.82 -11.16
C LEU A 101 8.59 5.39 -12.57
N SER A 102 9.23 4.65 -13.48
CA SER A 102 9.48 5.08 -14.86
C SER A 102 8.20 5.36 -15.62
N SER A 103 7.17 4.51 -15.52
CA SER A 103 5.89 4.73 -16.19
C SER A 103 5.16 5.96 -15.65
N THR A 104 5.21 6.19 -14.33
CA THR A 104 4.59 7.37 -13.71
C THR A 104 5.28 8.65 -14.16
N GLN A 105 6.62 8.66 -14.17
CA GLN A 105 7.40 9.79 -14.65
C GLN A 105 7.12 10.08 -16.13
N ALA A 106 7.05 9.05 -16.98
CA ALA A 106 6.72 9.22 -18.39
C ALA A 106 5.33 9.84 -18.61
N VAL A 107 4.33 9.46 -17.81
CA VAL A 107 2.98 10.04 -17.88
C VAL A 107 2.98 11.51 -17.42
N ILE A 108 3.63 11.81 -16.29
CA ILE A 108 3.72 13.17 -15.75
C ILE A 108 4.46 14.10 -16.73
N GLU A 109 5.56 13.63 -17.32
CA GLU A 109 6.32 14.37 -18.33
C GLU A 109 5.47 14.64 -19.58
N LYS A 110 4.64 13.66 -20.00
CA LYS A 110 3.73 13.82 -21.13
C LYS A 110 2.73 14.94 -20.90
N TYR A 111 2.40 15.32 -19.67
CA TYR A 111 1.48 16.43 -19.36
C TYR A 111 1.99 17.81 -19.81
N LYS A 112 3.27 17.97 -20.15
CA LYS A 112 3.77 19.19 -20.80
C LYS A 112 3.16 19.40 -22.18
N SER A 113 3.08 18.31 -22.98
CA SER A 113 2.58 18.32 -24.36
C SER A 113 1.10 17.94 -24.47
N ARG A 114 0.62 17.08 -23.57
CA ARG A 114 -0.76 16.60 -23.54
C ARG A 114 -1.31 16.73 -22.12
N PRO A 115 -2.00 17.83 -21.80
CA PRO A 115 -2.60 18.06 -20.50
C PRO A 115 -3.43 16.87 -19.99
N GLY A 116 -3.39 16.66 -18.68
CA GLY A 116 -4.15 15.60 -18.02
C GLY A 116 -5.67 15.79 -18.16
N PRO A 117 -6.47 14.76 -17.85
CA PRO A 117 -7.91 14.77 -18.12
C PRO A 117 -8.63 15.91 -17.40
N LYS A 118 -8.27 16.22 -16.15
CA LYS A 118 -8.95 17.27 -15.38
C LYS A 118 -8.58 18.65 -15.89
N LEU A 119 -7.29 18.92 -16.13
CA LEU A 119 -6.85 20.20 -16.71
C LEU A 119 -7.43 20.40 -18.11
N ARG A 120 -7.36 19.39 -18.97
CA ARG A 120 -7.90 19.46 -20.34
C ARG A 120 -9.38 19.84 -20.38
N SER A 121 -10.17 19.41 -19.40
CA SER A 121 -11.60 19.75 -19.33
C SER A 121 -11.90 21.24 -19.08
N VAL A 122 -10.90 22.04 -18.69
CA VAL A 122 -11.07 23.45 -18.31
C VAL A 122 -10.17 24.43 -19.07
N LEU A 123 -9.41 23.96 -20.06
CA LEU A 123 -8.48 24.83 -20.80
C LEU A 123 -9.26 25.85 -21.65
N ASP A 124 -10.19 25.37 -22.46
CA ASP A 124 -10.91 26.16 -23.46
C ASP A 124 -12.24 26.73 -22.96
N THR A 125 -12.42 26.80 -21.64
CA THR A 125 -13.67 27.25 -21.00
C THR A 125 -13.42 28.38 -20.02
N ASP A 126 -14.28 29.39 -20.04
CA ASP A 126 -14.30 30.46 -19.03
C ASP A 126 -15.20 30.15 -17.84
N THR A 127 -15.78 28.95 -17.80
CA THR A 127 -16.65 28.51 -16.71
C THR A 127 -16.19 27.17 -16.15
N TYR A 128 -16.49 26.93 -14.88
CA TYR A 128 -16.33 25.62 -14.26
C TYR A 128 -17.50 25.34 -13.34
N GLU A 129 -18.17 24.20 -13.52
CA GLU A 129 -19.39 23.82 -12.78
C GLU A 129 -20.45 24.96 -12.79
N GLY A 130 -20.59 25.67 -13.92
CA GLY A 130 -21.54 26.78 -14.09
C GLY A 130 -21.10 28.14 -13.52
N VAL A 131 -19.94 28.24 -12.90
CA VAL A 131 -19.39 29.49 -12.35
C VAL A 131 -18.45 30.15 -13.36
N LEU A 132 -18.67 31.44 -13.64
CA LEU A 132 -17.76 32.25 -14.47
C LEU A 132 -16.44 32.52 -13.73
N LEU A 133 -15.34 32.18 -14.40
CA LEU A 133 -13.98 32.39 -13.93
C LEU A 133 -13.46 33.75 -14.37
N LYS A 134 -12.53 34.30 -13.60
CA LYS A 134 -11.80 35.50 -13.98
C LYS A 134 -10.82 35.18 -15.12
N PRO A 135 -10.61 36.14 -16.05
CA PRO A 135 -9.64 35.99 -17.12
C PRO A 135 -8.27 35.57 -16.59
N SER A 136 -7.60 34.72 -17.36
CA SER A 136 -6.31 34.13 -17.02
C SER A 136 -5.29 34.52 -18.09
N ASP A 137 -4.07 34.85 -17.66
CA ASP A 137 -2.92 34.89 -18.58
C ASP A 137 -2.48 33.44 -18.85
N ALA A 138 -2.62 33.00 -20.10
CA ALA A 138 -2.25 31.64 -20.52
C ALA A 138 -0.75 31.37 -20.34
N GLY A 139 0.10 32.38 -20.51
CA GLY A 139 1.56 32.24 -20.40
C GLY A 139 2.02 31.94 -18.96
N GLN A 140 1.36 32.56 -17.97
CA GLN A 140 1.66 32.32 -16.56
C GLN A 140 1.34 30.88 -16.14
N HIS A 141 0.23 30.33 -16.63
CA HIS A 141 -0.17 28.96 -16.35
C HIS A 141 0.82 27.94 -16.94
N ASP A 142 1.24 28.11 -18.19
CA ASP A 142 2.16 27.16 -18.84
C ASP A 142 3.55 27.14 -18.21
N LYS A 143 4.05 28.29 -17.76
CA LYS A 143 5.31 28.35 -17.01
C LYS A 143 5.21 27.56 -15.70
N ALA A 144 4.20 27.85 -14.87
CA ALA A 144 4.01 27.16 -13.59
C ALA A 144 3.76 25.64 -13.78
N LYS A 145 3.08 25.26 -14.85
CA LYS A 145 2.86 23.86 -15.24
C LYS A 145 4.18 23.14 -15.49
N ASN A 146 5.03 23.70 -16.35
CA ASN A 146 6.30 23.07 -16.71
C ASN A 146 7.24 23.01 -15.50
N GLU A 147 7.35 24.09 -14.72
CA GLU A 147 8.16 24.14 -13.50
C GLU A 147 7.75 23.07 -12.46
N LEU A 148 6.44 22.88 -12.26
CA LEU A 148 5.93 21.82 -11.37
C LEU A 148 6.30 20.44 -11.90
N ILE A 149 6.08 20.17 -13.19
CA ILE A 149 6.37 18.87 -13.80
C ILE A 149 7.87 18.56 -13.72
N ASP A 150 8.72 19.52 -14.08
CA ASP A 150 10.18 19.38 -14.00
C ASP A 150 10.63 19.07 -12.58
N SER A 151 10.12 19.82 -11.61
CA SER A 151 10.44 19.62 -10.19
C SER A 151 10.01 18.22 -9.71
N LEU A 152 8.81 17.76 -10.08
CA LEU A 152 8.33 16.43 -9.72
C LEU A 152 9.18 15.31 -10.33
N CYS A 153 9.47 15.40 -11.63
CA CYS A 153 10.32 14.44 -12.34
C CYS A 153 11.74 14.40 -11.75
N GLN A 154 12.31 15.57 -11.43
CA GLN A 154 13.62 15.67 -10.79
C GLN A 154 13.61 15.07 -9.37
N CYS A 155 12.58 15.34 -8.56
CA CYS A 155 12.45 14.75 -7.23
C CYS A 155 12.35 13.23 -7.27
N ILE A 156 11.58 12.67 -8.22
CA ILE A 156 11.50 11.21 -8.43
C ILE A 156 12.89 10.67 -8.81
N THR A 157 13.53 11.27 -9.81
CA THR A 157 14.84 10.82 -10.31
C THR A 157 15.90 10.87 -9.21
N ALA A 158 15.97 11.97 -8.46
CA ALA A 158 16.95 12.15 -7.40
C ALA A 158 16.75 11.16 -6.24
N ARG A 159 15.49 10.84 -5.90
CA ARG A 159 15.15 9.94 -4.79
C ARG A 159 15.42 8.46 -5.11
N PHE A 160 15.35 8.08 -6.37
CA PHE A 160 15.46 6.68 -6.83
C PHE A 160 16.60 6.48 -7.84
N SER A 161 17.63 7.32 -7.78
CA SER A 161 18.77 7.28 -8.70
C SER A 161 19.58 6.00 -8.52
N ASP A 162 19.71 5.53 -7.29
CA ASP A 162 20.36 4.30 -6.87
C ASP A 162 19.76 3.05 -7.52
N VAL A 163 18.42 2.98 -7.64
CA VAL A 163 17.69 1.84 -8.23
C VAL A 163 18.12 1.56 -9.68
N ASN A 164 18.60 2.58 -10.39
CA ASN A 164 19.03 2.42 -11.78
C ASN A 164 20.48 1.93 -11.91
N SER A 165 21.19 1.67 -10.80
CA SER A 165 22.61 1.32 -10.80
C SER A 165 22.97 0.14 -9.89
N GLY A 166 24.14 -0.43 -10.12
CA GLY A 166 24.76 -1.42 -9.23
C GLY A 166 23.89 -2.66 -8.97
N VAL A 167 23.83 -3.08 -7.71
CA VAL A 167 23.11 -4.28 -7.27
C VAL A 167 21.60 -4.14 -7.46
N LEU A 168 21.03 -2.97 -7.18
CA LEU A 168 19.59 -2.72 -7.34
C LEU A 168 19.15 -2.86 -8.81
N HIS A 169 19.99 -2.41 -9.74
CA HIS A 169 19.76 -2.64 -11.16
C HIS A 169 19.83 -4.14 -11.51
N ALA A 170 20.83 -4.85 -10.98
CA ALA A 170 21.02 -6.27 -11.27
C ALA A 170 19.86 -7.14 -10.74
N MET A 171 19.27 -6.77 -9.59
CA MET A 171 18.09 -7.45 -9.02
C MET A 171 16.88 -7.47 -9.96
N ARG A 172 16.86 -6.64 -11.01
CA ARG A 172 15.80 -6.65 -12.03
C ARG A 172 15.68 -7.99 -12.76
N LEU A 173 16.76 -8.78 -12.80
CA LEU A 173 16.75 -10.13 -13.35
C LEU A 173 15.71 -11.04 -12.68
N ALA A 174 15.33 -10.77 -11.43
CA ALA A 174 14.26 -11.49 -10.75
C ALA A 174 12.86 -11.27 -11.38
N SER A 175 12.71 -10.32 -12.31
CA SER A 175 11.48 -10.13 -13.07
C SER A 175 11.65 -10.61 -14.50
N PHE A 176 10.92 -11.67 -14.84
CA PHE A 176 10.80 -12.19 -16.21
C PHE A 176 10.33 -11.16 -17.24
N GLN A 177 9.68 -10.07 -16.80
CA GLN A 177 9.24 -8.98 -17.67
C GLN A 177 10.39 -8.05 -18.09
N CYS A 178 11.57 -8.21 -17.49
CA CYS A 178 12.80 -7.49 -17.86
C CYS A 178 13.72 -8.32 -18.76
N TRP A 179 13.31 -9.54 -19.12
CA TRP A 179 14.10 -10.42 -19.97
C TRP A 179 13.80 -10.12 -21.45
N PRO A 180 14.81 -10.29 -22.34
CA PRO A 180 14.62 -10.17 -23.78
C PRO A 180 13.49 -11.07 -24.31
N GLU A 181 12.85 -10.63 -25.39
CA GLU A 181 11.83 -11.45 -26.07
C GLU A 181 12.44 -12.62 -26.84
N ALA A 182 13.71 -12.51 -27.22
CA ALA A 182 14.44 -13.56 -27.91
C ALA A 182 15.84 -13.68 -27.33
N ASP A 183 16.41 -14.89 -27.41
CA ASP A 183 17.78 -15.18 -27.01
C ASP A 183 18.76 -14.64 -28.05
N THR A 184 18.84 -13.31 -28.15
CA THR A 184 19.66 -12.60 -29.14
C THR A 184 21.07 -12.31 -28.66
N SER A 185 21.33 -12.47 -27.36
CA SER A 185 22.64 -12.24 -26.74
C SER A 185 22.91 -13.35 -25.73
N SER A 186 23.91 -14.18 -26.01
CA SER A 186 24.37 -15.25 -25.10
C SER A 186 24.69 -14.70 -23.71
N ASP A 187 25.20 -13.47 -23.67
CA ASP A 187 25.80 -12.88 -22.47
C ASP A 187 24.78 -12.06 -21.64
N PHE A 188 23.49 -12.12 -22.02
CA PHE A 188 22.44 -11.40 -21.29
C PHE A 188 22.43 -11.77 -19.80
N GLY A 189 22.53 -10.75 -18.95
CA GLY A 189 22.44 -10.89 -17.49
C GLY A 189 23.72 -11.36 -16.80
N ASP A 190 24.79 -11.68 -17.54
CA ASP A 190 25.99 -12.28 -16.95
C ASP A 190 26.72 -11.30 -16.02
N GLU A 191 26.82 -10.02 -16.41
CA GLU A 191 27.38 -8.99 -15.54
C GLU A 191 26.53 -8.76 -14.28
N GLU A 192 25.21 -8.74 -14.42
CA GLU A 192 24.26 -8.58 -13.33
C GLU A 192 24.37 -9.75 -12.34
N ILE A 193 24.42 -10.99 -12.84
CA ILE A 193 24.63 -12.18 -12.01
C ILE A 193 25.95 -12.07 -11.24
N ASN A 194 27.04 -11.69 -11.89
CA ASN A 194 28.33 -11.51 -11.20
C ASN A 194 28.27 -10.44 -10.09
N LYS A 195 27.57 -9.32 -10.34
CA LYS A 195 27.34 -8.28 -9.32
C LYS A 195 26.53 -8.82 -8.14
N LEU A 196 25.50 -9.63 -8.40
CA LEU A 196 24.65 -10.23 -7.37
C LEU A 196 25.39 -11.28 -6.54
N ILE A 197 26.15 -12.17 -7.19
CA ILE A 197 27.00 -13.16 -6.51
C ILE A 197 27.97 -12.44 -5.57
N SER A 198 28.68 -11.43 -6.07
CA SER A 198 29.64 -10.66 -5.28
C SER A 198 28.99 -10.01 -4.05
N HIS A 199 27.81 -9.40 -4.22
CA HIS A 199 27.11 -8.72 -3.13
C HIS A 199 26.54 -9.69 -2.08
N PHE A 200 25.92 -10.79 -2.50
CA PHE A 200 25.26 -11.76 -1.61
C PHE A 200 26.17 -12.92 -1.20
N ARG A 201 27.45 -12.91 -1.57
CA ARG A 201 28.40 -14.02 -1.32
C ARG A 201 28.38 -14.55 0.11
N PRO A 202 28.43 -13.72 1.18
CA PRO A 202 28.42 -14.24 2.54
C PRO A 202 27.13 -15.02 2.87
N LEU A 203 26.00 -14.53 2.38
CA LEU A 203 24.69 -15.16 2.57
C LEU A 203 24.64 -16.51 1.85
N LEU A 204 25.03 -16.54 0.57
CA LEU A 204 25.02 -17.74 -0.27
C LEU A 204 25.91 -18.84 0.32
N LEU A 205 27.14 -18.50 0.70
CA LEU A 205 28.06 -19.45 1.33
C LEU A 205 27.52 -20.00 2.65
N SER A 206 26.90 -19.15 3.48
CA SER A 206 26.29 -19.60 4.74
C SER A 206 25.12 -20.57 4.55
N ALA A 207 24.43 -20.47 3.40
CA ALA A 207 23.33 -21.34 3.00
C ALA A 207 23.81 -22.65 2.32
N GLY A 208 25.13 -22.81 2.10
CA GLY A 208 25.69 -23.97 1.42
C GLY A 208 25.56 -23.94 -0.10
N VAL A 209 25.34 -22.76 -0.68
CA VAL A 209 25.26 -22.54 -2.13
C VAL A 209 26.66 -22.52 -2.73
N ASP A 210 26.86 -23.26 -3.81
CA ASP A 210 28.09 -23.26 -4.58
C ASP A 210 28.10 -22.08 -5.57
N VAL A 211 28.72 -20.99 -5.14
CA VAL A 211 28.75 -19.72 -5.89
C VAL A 211 29.48 -19.83 -7.23
N ASP A 212 30.41 -20.78 -7.37
CA ASP A 212 31.23 -20.93 -8.57
C ASP A 212 30.43 -21.61 -9.69
N LEU A 213 29.37 -22.36 -9.35
CA LEU A 213 28.47 -23.01 -10.31
C LEU A 213 27.37 -22.07 -10.84
N ILE A 214 27.10 -20.94 -10.17
CA ILE A 214 25.99 -20.04 -10.53
C ILE A 214 26.08 -19.53 -11.99
N PRO A 215 27.24 -19.09 -12.52
CA PRO A 215 27.34 -18.63 -13.91
C PRO A 215 26.98 -19.70 -14.95
N ASP A 216 27.46 -20.93 -14.75
CA ASP A 216 27.16 -22.06 -15.65
C ASP A 216 25.67 -22.42 -15.56
N GLN A 217 25.11 -22.47 -14.35
CA GLN A 217 23.70 -22.73 -14.13
C GLN A 217 22.80 -21.64 -14.69
N TRP A 218 23.23 -20.38 -14.67
CA TRP A 218 22.53 -19.26 -15.30
C TRP A 218 22.42 -19.47 -16.82
N THR A 219 23.50 -19.90 -17.47
CA THR A 219 23.52 -20.22 -18.90
C THR A 219 22.55 -21.35 -19.23
N ILE A 220 22.57 -22.44 -18.44
CA ILE A 220 21.64 -23.56 -18.59
C ILE A 220 20.18 -23.09 -18.42
N LEU A 221 19.91 -22.32 -17.36
CA LEU A 221 18.56 -21.86 -17.04
C LEU A 221 17.99 -21.00 -18.17
N LYS A 222 18.77 -20.05 -18.72
CA LYS A 222 18.37 -19.24 -19.88
C LYS A 222 17.99 -20.12 -21.07
N ALA A 223 18.89 -21.03 -21.47
CA ALA A 223 18.72 -21.87 -22.64
C ALA A 223 17.46 -22.76 -22.55
N GLU A 224 17.23 -23.37 -21.38
CA GLU A 224 16.06 -24.22 -21.13
C GLU A 224 14.75 -23.42 -21.18
N LEU A 225 14.72 -22.22 -20.58
CA LEU A 225 13.53 -21.38 -20.59
C LEU A 225 13.17 -20.93 -22.01
N TYR A 226 14.13 -20.41 -22.79
CA TYR A 226 13.84 -19.99 -24.17
C TYR A 226 13.43 -21.17 -25.07
N THR A 227 14.08 -22.33 -24.92
CA THR A 227 13.71 -23.56 -25.66
C THR A 227 12.29 -24.02 -25.32
N ALA A 228 11.88 -23.89 -24.06
CA ALA A 228 10.55 -24.28 -23.60
C ALA A 228 9.43 -23.29 -24.03
N GLY A 229 9.75 -22.30 -24.89
CA GLY A 229 8.77 -21.34 -25.40
C GLY A 229 8.47 -20.21 -24.42
N PHE A 230 9.41 -19.87 -23.53
CA PHE A 230 9.25 -18.74 -22.59
C PHE A 230 8.98 -17.39 -23.30
N SER A 231 9.44 -17.20 -24.54
CA SER A 231 9.10 -16.02 -25.34
C SER A 231 7.67 -16.02 -25.88
N GLN A 232 7.03 -17.19 -25.98
CA GLN A 232 5.71 -17.35 -26.58
C GLN A 232 4.60 -17.20 -25.54
N ALA A 233 3.59 -16.39 -25.85
CA ALA A 233 2.44 -16.20 -24.97
C ALA A 233 1.60 -17.49 -24.89
N GLY A 234 1.49 -18.08 -23.69
CA GLY A 234 0.52 -19.15 -23.38
C GLY A 234 1.09 -20.55 -23.14
N THR A 235 2.39 -20.80 -23.35
CA THR A 235 2.97 -22.15 -23.20
C THR A 235 3.38 -22.47 -21.76
N ILE A 236 3.97 -21.50 -21.04
CA ILE A 236 4.47 -21.68 -19.67
C ILE A 236 4.06 -20.50 -18.80
N GLU A 237 3.59 -20.80 -17.60
CA GLU A 237 3.35 -19.78 -16.58
C GLU A 237 4.70 -19.19 -16.11
N LYS A 238 4.93 -17.91 -16.40
CA LYS A 238 6.18 -17.20 -16.11
C LYS A 238 6.30 -16.83 -14.64
N THR A 239 6.45 -17.83 -13.78
CA THR A 239 6.57 -17.66 -12.33
C THR A 239 7.74 -18.48 -11.79
N TRP A 240 8.44 -17.92 -10.80
CA TRP A 240 9.58 -18.60 -10.18
C TRP A 240 9.24 -19.97 -9.57
N PRO A 241 8.05 -20.20 -8.96
CA PRO A 241 7.65 -21.54 -8.54
C PRO A 241 7.62 -22.56 -9.68
N THR A 242 7.14 -22.17 -10.87
CA THR A 242 7.14 -23.04 -12.05
C THR A 242 8.56 -23.34 -12.53
N VAL A 243 9.40 -22.30 -12.64
CA VAL A 243 10.82 -22.46 -13.03
C VAL A 243 11.57 -23.34 -12.02
N ASN A 244 11.37 -23.11 -10.72
CA ASN A 244 11.99 -23.90 -9.66
C ASN A 244 11.57 -25.38 -9.77
N ARG A 245 10.28 -25.67 -9.95
CA ARG A 245 9.81 -27.05 -10.14
C ARG A 245 10.43 -27.75 -11.36
N MET A 246 10.67 -27.01 -12.44
CA MET A 246 11.24 -27.56 -13.68
C MET A 246 12.75 -27.77 -13.60
N LEU A 247 13.49 -26.80 -13.06
CA LEU A 247 14.94 -26.71 -13.23
C LEU A 247 15.76 -26.89 -11.94
N ARG A 248 15.12 -27.06 -10.77
CA ARG A 248 15.84 -27.22 -9.48
C ARG A 248 16.87 -28.34 -9.46
N HIS A 249 16.61 -29.44 -10.16
CA HIS A 249 17.51 -30.58 -10.24
C HIS A 249 18.81 -30.30 -11.03
N ARG A 250 18.83 -29.28 -11.89
CA ARG A 250 19.99 -28.90 -12.73
C ARG A 250 20.65 -27.60 -12.31
N CYS A 251 19.85 -26.67 -11.79
CA CYS A 251 20.24 -25.30 -11.53
C CYS A 251 19.92 -24.87 -10.08
N PRO A 252 20.31 -25.63 -9.03
CA PRO A 252 19.91 -25.33 -7.67
C PRO A 252 20.47 -24.00 -7.13
N ASP A 253 21.74 -23.70 -7.38
CA ASP A 253 22.45 -22.56 -6.79
C ASP A 253 21.97 -21.21 -7.34
N ILE A 254 21.72 -21.13 -8.65
CA ILE A 254 21.13 -19.93 -9.27
C ILE A 254 19.69 -19.71 -8.78
N LEU A 255 18.93 -20.78 -8.54
CA LEU A 255 17.57 -20.68 -8.02
C LEU A 255 17.55 -20.22 -6.56
N ASP A 256 18.52 -20.64 -5.75
CA ASP A 256 18.67 -20.15 -4.37
C ASP A 256 19.09 -18.67 -4.35
N LEU A 257 19.90 -18.20 -5.32
CA LEU A 257 20.13 -16.77 -5.52
C LEU A 257 18.81 -16.05 -5.81
N PHE A 258 18.01 -16.49 -6.78
CA PHE A 258 16.74 -15.83 -7.09
C PHE A 258 15.75 -15.87 -5.93
N ASP A 259 15.70 -16.96 -5.16
CA ASP A 259 14.89 -17.04 -3.94
C ASP A 259 15.29 -15.96 -2.94
N ALA A 260 16.59 -15.80 -2.67
CA ALA A 260 17.09 -14.71 -1.82
C ALA A 260 16.68 -13.33 -2.33
N LEU A 261 16.76 -13.07 -3.63
CA LEU A 261 16.35 -11.78 -4.22
C LEU A 261 14.85 -11.51 -4.05
N LEU A 262 14.02 -12.53 -4.18
CA LEU A 262 12.56 -12.43 -4.09
C LEU A 262 12.07 -12.26 -2.64
N THR A 263 12.90 -12.59 -1.64
CA THR A 263 12.58 -12.35 -0.22
C THR A 263 12.76 -10.90 0.21
N ILE A 264 13.48 -10.07 -0.57
CA ILE A 264 13.74 -8.68 -0.23
C ILE A 264 12.49 -7.85 -0.53
N PRO A 265 11.84 -7.25 0.49
CA PRO A 265 10.64 -6.45 0.27
C PRO A 265 10.97 -5.13 -0.43
N ALA A 266 10.21 -4.78 -1.46
CA ALA A 266 10.37 -3.50 -2.15
C ALA A 266 9.87 -2.29 -1.32
N SER A 267 9.10 -2.51 -0.25
CA SER A 267 8.66 -1.44 0.65
C SER A 267 8.40 -1.94 2.07
N THR A 268 8.37 -0.99 3.00
CA THR A 268 7.99 -1.21 4.41
C THR A 268 6.47 -1.23 4.63
N ALA A 269 5.66 -1.28 3.55
CA ALA A 269 4.21 -1.20 3.65
C ALA A 269 3.60 -2.34 4.48
N ASP A 270 4.21 -3.54 4.46
CA ASP A 270 3.81 -4.64 5.33
C ASP A 270 4.04 -4.35 6.81
N CYS A 271 5.13 -3.66 7.15
CA CYS A 271 5.36 -3.18 8.51
C CYS A 271 4.27 -2.19 8.93
N GLU A 272 3.87 -1.26 8.05
CA GLU A 272 2.78 -0.31 8.31
C GLU A 272 1.40 -0.99 8.48
N ARG A 273 1.12 -2.03 7.67
CA ARG A 273 -0.05 -2.89 7.85
C ARG A 273 0.00 -3.56 9.22
N GLY A 274 1.15 -4.13 9.59
CA GLY A 274 1.38 -4.72 10.90
C GLY A 274 1.12 -3.76 12.05
N PHE A 275 1.62 -2.52 11.96
CA PHE A 275 1.34 -1.48 12.96
C PHE A 275 -0.14 -1.10 13.04
N SER A 276 -0.84 -1.11 11.89
CA SER A 276 -2.28 -0.82 11.85
C SER A 276 -3.09 -1.91 12.54
N VAL A 277 -2.77 -3.19 12.28
CA VAL A 277 -3.37 -4.34 12.97
C VAL A 277 -2.99 -4.33 14.45
N MET A 278 -1.76 -3.98 14.79
CA MET A 278 -1.32 -3.87 16.19
C MET A 278 -2.16 -2.86 16.97
N LYS A 279 -2.57 -1.73 16.37
CA LYS A 279 -3.47 -0.77 17.03
C LYS A 279 -4.87 -1.34 17.30
N GLN A 280 -5.32 -2.29 16.49
CA GLN A 280 -6.60 -2.98 16.73
C GLN A 280 -6.46 -4.01 17.86
N VAL A 281 -5.34 -4.73 17.89
CA VAL A 281 -5.04 -5.72 18.94
C VAL A 281 -4.79 -5.05 20.30
N LYS A 282 -3.94 -4.02 20.33
CA LYS A 282 -3.64 -3.18 21.50
C LYS A 282 -4.68 -2.07 21.64
N SER A 283 -5.87 -2.46 22.08
CA SER A 283 -6.87 -1.52 22.61
C SER A 283 -6.55 -1.13 24.05
N ASP A 284 -7.23 -0.10 24.59
CA ASP A 284 -7.03 0.38 25.97
C ASP A 284 -7.14 -0.77 27.00
N TRP A 285 -8.11 -1.67 26.80
CA TRP A 285 -8.35 -2.87 27.62
C TRP A 285 -7.32 -3.99 27.44
N ARG A 286 -6.52 -3.92 26.37
CA ARG A 286 -5.48 -4.91 26.01
C ARG A 286 -4.07 -4.30 25.96
N SER A 287 -3.89 -3.14 26.60
CA SER A 287 -2.63 -2.39 26.60
C SER A 287 -1.45 -3.14 27.24
N ARG A 288 -1.73 -4.11 28.13
CA ARG A 288 -0.73 -4.90 28.88
C ARG A 288 -0.47 -6.30 28.29
N LEU A 289 -0.84 -6.55 27.04
CA LEU A 289 -0.53 -7.82 26.37
C LEU A 289 0.97 -8.11 26.40
N LYS A 290 1.35 -9.33 26.81
CA LYS A 290 2.72 -9.82 26.72
C LYS A 290 3.17 -9.88 25.25
N GLY A 291 4.47 -9.77 25.02
CA GLY A 291 5.05 -9.80 23.66
C GLY A 291 4.67 -11.05 22.87
N GLU A 292 4.70 -12.22 23.51
CA GLU A 292 4.29 -13.50 22.90
C GLU A 292 2.83 -13.47 22.44
N SER A 293 1.90 -13.14 23.34
CA SER A 293 0.47 -13.06 23.01
C SER A 293 0.17 -12.02 21.93
N LEU A 294 0.89 -10.89 21.92
CA LEU A 294 0.77 -9.90 20.86
C LEU A 294 1.23 -10.49 19.52
N SER A 295 2.37 -11.18 19.51
CA SER A 295 2.93 -11.81 18.31
C SER A 295 1.96 -12.84 17.72
N ASP A 296 1.40 -13.71 18.56
CA ASP A 296 0.45 -14.75 18.13
C ASP A 296 -0.83 -14.14 17.53
N LEU A 297 -1.37 -13.08 18.16
CA LEU A 297 -2.53 -12.37 17.66
C LEU A 297 -2.24 -11.65 16.34
N LEU A 298 -1.09 -10.99 16.24
CA LEU A 298 -0.65 -10.33 15.00
C LEU A 298 -0.47 -11.33 13.87
N LYS A 299 0.20 -12.46 14.14
CA LYS A 299 0.41 -13.54 13.15
C LYS A 299 -0.92 -14.09 12.66
N THR A 300 -1.87 -14.32 13.57
CA THR A 300 -3.22 -14.78 13.20
C THR A 300 -3.92 -13.75 12.30
N GLN A 301 -3.85 -12.46 12.63
CA GLN A 301 -4.53 -11.41 11.86
C GLN A 301 -3.86 -11.09 10.51
N LEU A 302 -2.54 -11.23 10.41
CA LEU A 302 -1.77 -10.86 9.22
C LEU A 302 -1.56 -12.01 8.24
N CYS A 303 -1.46 -13.25 8.74
CA CYS A 303 -1.08 -14.41 7.92
C CYS A 303 -2.24 -15.39 7.67
N SER A 304 -3.40 -15.20 8.30
CA SER A 304 -4.57 -16.04 7.99
C SER A 304 -5.18 -15.64 6.65
N PRO A 305 -5.74 -16.61 5.90
CA PRO A 305 -6.56 -16.28 4.74
C PRO A 305 -7.77 -15.44 5.16
N ASP A 306 -8.39 -14.79 4.18
CA ASP A 306 -9.67 -14.10 4.39
C ASP A 306 -10.68 -15.07 5.01
N ILE A 307 -11.59 -14.56 5.85
CA ILE A 307 -12.56 -15.40 6.58
C ILE A 307 -13.43 -16.28 5.67
N LYS A 308 -13.67 -15.84 4.43
CA LYS A 308 -14.39 -16.58 3.39
C LYS A 308 -13.62 -17.80 2.86
N ASP A 309 -12.30 -17.77 2.93
CA ASP A 309 -11.38 -18.78 2.40
C ASP A 309 -10.70 -19.57 3.54
N PHE A 310 -11.04 -19.28 4.79
CA PHE A 310 -10.47 -19.93 5.96
C PHE A 310 -11.11 -21.31 6.19
N ASP A 311 -10.29 -22.35 6.10
CA ASP A 311 -10.67 -23.71 6.48
C ASP A 311 -10.33 -23.98 7.97
N PRO A 312 -11.34 -24.07 8.86
CA PRO A 312 -11.11 -24.32 10.28
C PRO A 312 -10.75 -25.78 10.60
N THR A 313 -10.83 -26.71 9.64
CA THR A 313 -10.76 -28.16 9.89
C THR A 313 -9.47 -28.56 10.62
N LYS A 314 -8.32 -28.02 10.21
CA LYS A 314 -7.04 -28.29 10.89
C LYS A 314 -7.03 -27.79 12.34
N ALA A 315 -7.56 -26.58 12.57
CA ALA A 315 -7.63 -26.01 13.92
C ALA A 315 -8.59 -26.79 14.82
N ILE A 316 -9.74 -27.22 14.28
CA ILE A 316 -10.71 -28.10 14.94
C ILE A 316 -10.05 -29.42 15.33
N ASN A 317 -9.32 -30.07 14.40
CA ASN A 317 -8.64 -31.33 14.69
C ASN A 317 -7.58 -31.18 15.78
N ILE A 318 -6.75 -30.13 15.74
CA ILE A 318 -5.78 -29.84 16.80
C ILE A 318 -6.49 -29.62 18.13
N TRP A 319 -7.58 -28.83 18.15
CA TRP A 319 -8.35 -28.59 19.37
C TRP A 319 -9.00 -29.87 19.92
N HIS A 320 -9.49 -30.76 19.06
CA HIS A 320 -10.04 -32.05 19.49
C HIS A 320 -8.96 -32.98 20.04
N VAL A 321 -7.79 -33.05 19.41
CA VAL A 321 -6.68 -33.92 19.84
C VAL A 321 -6.04 -33.41 21.15
N ASP A 322 -5.75 -32.11 21.24
CA ASP A 322 -5.10 -31.50 22.41
C ASP A 322 -6.08 -31.19 23.56
N GLY A 323 -7.35 -30.90 23.23
CA GLY A 323 -8.42 -30.62 24.19
C GLY A 323 -8.87 -31.83 25.01
N LEU A 324 -8.46 -33.05 24.63
CA LEU A 324 -8.71 -34.27 25.40
C LEU A 324 -7.93 -34.29 26.73
N ARG A 325 -6.81 -33.56 26.86
CA ARG A 325 -5.92 -33.64 28.04
C ARG A 325 -6.27 -32.72 29.22
N ARG A 326 -7.38 -31.96 29.17
CA ARG A 326 -7.79 -31.06 30.28
C ARG A 326 -9.28 -31.06 30.61
N ARG A 327 -10.02 -32.12 30.29
CA ARG A 327 -11.30 -32.33 30.99
C ARG A 327 -10.96 -32.79 32.40
N ARG A 328 -11.02 -31.90 33.39
CA ARG A 328 -10.89 -32.26 34.82
C ARG A 328 -11.94 -33.34 35.11
N PRO A 329 -11.57 -34.61 35.33
CA PRO A 329 -12.55 -35.67 35.58
C PRO A 329 -13.26 -35.47 36.93
N GLU A 330 -12.67 -34.68 37.82
CA GLU A 330 -13.09 -34.54 39.21
C GLU A 330 -13.90 -33.28 39.52
N PHE A 331 -14.38 -32.53 38.52
CA PHE A 331 -15.30 -31.42 38.82
C PHE A 331 -16.72 -31.95 39.07
N VAL A 332 -16.92 -32.56 40.23
CA VAL A 332 -18.25 -32.90 40.76
C VAL A 332 -18.89 -31.59 41.24
N ARG A 333 -19.94 -31.12 40.55
CA ARG A 333 -20.85 -30.14 41.13
C ARG A 333 -21.42 -30.75 42.40
N LYS A 334 -21.16 -30.16 43.56
CA LYS A 334 -21.91 -30.46 44.80
C LYS A 334 -23.37 -30.12 44.53
N ASN A 335 -24.18 -31.13 44.21
CA ASN A 335 -25.63 -31.01 44.30
C ASN A 335 -25.95 -30.89 45.79
N ILE A 336 -26.43 -29.72 46.20
CA ILE A 336 -27.06 -29.57 47.51
C ILE A 336 -28.40 -30.29 47.40
N THR A 337 -28.45 -31.55 47.82
CA THR A 337 -29.71 -32.26 48.07
C THR A 337 -30.31 -31.63 49.31
N LYS A 338 -31.42 -30.91 49.12
CA LYS A 338 -32.30 -30.49 50.20
C LYS A 338 -33.07 -31.74 50.63
N GLU A 339 -32.56 -32.46 51.62
CA GLU A 339 -33.37 -33.45 52.33
C GLU A 339 -34.24 -32.69 53.34
N THR A 340 -35.52 -32.59 53.00
CA THR A 340 -36.59 -32.36 53.95
C THR A 340 -36.78 -33.63 54.76
N SER A 341 -36.41 -33.59 56.03
CA SER A 341 -36.97 -34.48 57.05
C SER A 341 -37.66 -33.61 58.10
N ASP A 342 -38.98 -33.66 58.09
CA ASP A 342 -39.82 -33.19 59.19
C ASP A 342 -39.57 -34.06 60.43
N SER A 343 -39.24 -33.42 61.55
CA SER A 343 -39.61 -33.89 62.89
C SER A 343 -39.40 -32.76 63.90
N GLU A 344 -40.54 -32.27 64.36
CA GLU A 344 -40.95 -31.50 65.55
C GLU A 344 -39.99 -31.24 66.74
N GLU A 345 -40.37 -30.17 67.47
CA GLU A 345 -39.97 -29.73 68.84
C GLU A 345 -38.56 -29.08 68.97
N GLU A 346 -38.30 -27.97 69.67
CA GLU A 346 -39.03 -27.17 70.64
C GLU A 346 -38.30 -25.80 70.82
N ALA A 347 -39.08 -24.75 71.11
CA ALA A 347 -38.84 -23.55 71.92
C ALA A 347 -37.47 -22.80 72.02
N SER A 348 -37.63 -21.46 72.02
CA SER A 348 -36.79 -20.40 72.66
C SER A 348 -35.48 -20.03 71.95
N SER A 349 -34.98 -18.80 71.90
CA SER A 349 -35.39 -17.44 72.29
C SER A 349 -34.24 -16.52 71.84
N GLU A 350 -34.55 -15.27 71.46
CA GLU A 350 -33.64 -14.09 71.54
C GLU A 350 -32.36 -14.13 70.66
N SER A 351 -31.78 -13.05 70.16
CA SER A 351 -32.09 -11.62 70.01
C SER A 351 -30.90 -11.03 69.22
N SER A 352 -31.07 -9.81 68.68
CA SER A 352 -30.02 -8.78 68.42
C SER A 352 -28.90 -9.12 67.42
N GLU A 353 -28.84 -8.44 66.27
CA GLU A 353 -28.19 -7.13 66.07
C GLU A 353 -26.67 -7.17 66.35
N ASP A 354 -25.84 -6.98 65.32
CA ASP A 354 -25.10 -5.72 65.16
C ASP A 354 -24.15 -5.74 63.93
N ILE A 355 -24.36 -4.69 63.11
CA ILE A 355 -23.41 -3.81 62.37
C ILE A 355 -22.27 -4.44 61.55
#